data_AF-A0A959T2J6-F1
#
_entry.id   AF-A0A959T2J6-F1
#
_cell.length_a   1.000
_cell.length_b   1.000
_cell.length_c   1.000
_cell.angle_alpha   90.00
_cell.angle_beta   90.00
_cell.angle_gamma   90.00
#
_symmetry.space_group_name_H-M   'P 1'
#
loop_
_entity.id
_entity.type
_entity.pdbx_description
1 polymer ?
#
loop_
_entity_poly.entity_id
_entity_poly.type
_entity_poly.pdbx_seq_one_letter_code
_entity_poly.pdbx_strand_id
1 'polypeptide(L)'
;MNTVTFRGQALDSTSVILQWPSQSTNVNNYLLLATGGDHVRFEHMTLRRTGTFNFSTVVQVETGCEDVRDLRIAHCELTNNGTISNISALIYHFNSGGSASLDLQACLLENGSYPVYWDANGSGDTLSITQCVRTGGVFGIRVLDNNAPTTINQCQLDVTNTDNAVLVSA
;
A
#
# COMPACT_ATOMS: atom_id res chain seq x y z
N MET A 1 24.00 -8.00 0.06
CA MET A 1 22.57 -7.66 -0.13
C MET A 1 22.53 -6.18 -0.47
N ASN A 2 21.98 -5.82 -1.64
CA ASN A 2 21.96 -4.44 -2.10
C ASN A 2 20.55 -3.90 -1.93
N THR A 3 20.41 -2.80 -1.19
CA THR A 3 19.13 -2.11 -1.02
C THR A 3 19.09 -0.91 -1.95
N VAL A 4 17.98 -0.76 -2.68
CA VAL A 4 17.70 0.46 -3.44
C VAL A 4 16.77 1.33 -2.61
N THR A 5 17.15 2.60 -2.40
CA THR A 5 16.34 3.54 -1.61
C THR A 5 16.08 4.80 -2.42
N PHE A 6 14.80 5.11 -2.61
CA PHE A 6 14.33 6.38 -3.12
C PHE A 6 13.95 7.25 -1.93
N ARG A 7 14.66 8.37 -1.72
CA ARG A 7 14.45 9.23 -0.57
C ARG A 7 14.53 10.71 -0.93
N GLY A 8 13.61 11.51 -0.40
CA GLY A 8 13.71 12.97 -0.44
C GLY A 8 14.89 13.48 0.38
N GLN A 9 15.79 14.27 -0.22
CA GLN A 9 16.98 14.78 0.48
C GLN A 9 16.64 15.61 1.72
N ALA A 10 15.54 16.36 1.66
CA ALA A 10 15.10 17.22 2.75
C ALA A 10 14.53 16.46 3.96
N LEU A 11 14.34 15.13 3.85
CA LEU A 11 13.65 14.31 4.86
C LEU A 11 12.23 14.81 5.18
N ASP A 12 11.63 15.48 4.21
CA ASP A 12 10.27 16.02 4.25
C ASP A 12 9.46 15.37 3.13
N SER A 13 8.39 14.67 3.48
CA SER A 13 7.55 13.96 2.52
C SER A 13 6.91 14.87 1.48
N THR A 14 6.71 16.15 1.80
CA THR A 14 6.12 17.13 0.88
C THR A 14 7.09 17.66 -0.17
N SER A 15 8.41 17.42 0.00
CA SER A 15 9.45 17.98 -0.85
C SER A 15 9.60 17.27 -2.21
N VAL A 16 9.25 15.98 -2.27
CA VAL A 16 9.33 15.16 -3.48
C VAL A 16 8.00 14.46 -3.68
N ILE A 17 7.37 14.70 -4.83
CA ILE A 17 6.07 14.12 -5.16
C ILE A 17 6.21 13.26 -6.42
N LEU A 18 6.01 11.96 -6.26
CA LEU A 18 5.80 11.04 -7.38
C LEU A 18 4.30 10.89 -7.59
N GLN A 19 3.81 11.20 -8.80
CA GLN A 19 2.36 11.21 -9.06
C GLN A 19 1.98 10.71 -10.44
N TRP A 20 0.77 10.14 -10.54
CA TRP A 20 0.14 9.75 -11.79
C TRP A 20 -1.38 9.83 -11.70
N PRO A 21 -2.11 10.27 -12.74
CA PRO A 21 -3.57 10.32 -12.71
C PRO A 21 -4.22 8.94 -12.77
N SER A 22 -5.39 8.83 -12.13
CA SER A 22 -6.34 7.72 -12.26
C SER A 22 -6.73 7.49 -13.72
N GLN A 23 -7.03 6.25 -14.08
CA GLN A 23 -7.39 5.87 -15.44
C GLN A 23 -8.85 5.43 -15.53
N SER A 24 -9.46 5.55 -16.72
CA SER A 24 -10.80 5.01 -16.99
C SER A 24 -10.80 3.52 -17.35
N THR A 25 -9.62 2.96 -17.61
CA THR A 25 -9.39 1.53 -17.92
C THR A 25 -8.36 0.93 -16.96
N ASN A 26 -8.25 -0.40 -16.94
CA ASN A 26 -7.33 -1.12 -16.08
C ASN A 26 -5.87 -1.11 -16.56
N VAL A 27 -5.56 -0.44 -17.68
CA VAL A 27 -4.20 -0.35 -18.17
C VAL A 27 -3.44 0.68 -17.33
N ASN A 28 -2.35 0.25 -16.66
CA ASN A 28 -1.54 1.10 -15.77
C ASN A 28 -2.37 1.78 -14.65
N ASN A 29 -3.15 0.96 -13.95
CA ASN A 29 -4.00 1.38 -12.84
C ASN A 29 -3.23 1.69 -11.54
N TYR A 30 -1.89 1.68 -11.56
CA TYR A 30 -1.01 1.88 -10.40
C TYR A 30 0.00 3.02 -10.60
N LEU A 31 0.48 3.66 -9.52
CA LEU A 31 1.65 4.56 -9.59
C LEU A 31 2.95 3.75 -9.57
N LEU A 32 3.02 2.79 -8.64
CA LEU A 32 4.13 1.85 -8.50
C LEU A 32 3.59 0.43 -8.67
N LEU A 33 4.27 -0.37 -9.48
CA LEU A 33 4.11 -1.83 -9.51
C LEU A 33 5.37 -2.47 -8.94
N ALA A 34 5.23 -3.19 -7.84
CA ALA A 34 6.27 -4.04 -7.28
C ALA A 34 6.04 -5.47 -7.76
N THR A 35 6.96 -5.95 -8.60
CA THR A 35 6.96 -7.31 -9.15
C THR A 35 8.39 -7.84 -9.15
N GLY A 36 8.64 -8.95 -8.46
CA GLY A 36 9.97 -9.58 -8.35
C GLY A 36 11.08 -8.76 -7.67
N GLY A 37 10.74 -7.63 -7.03
CA GLY A 37 11.71 -6.74 -6.39
C GLY A 37 12.17 -7.23 -5.01
N ASP A 38 13.46 -7.13 -4.73
CA ASP A 38 14.06 -7.46 -3.43
C ASP A 38 14.76 -6.22 -2.83
N HIS A 39 14.49 -5.91 -1.56
CA HIS A 39 15.10 -4.81 -0.79
C HIS A 39 14.94 -3.41 -1.42
N VAL A 40 13.70 -3.01 -1.68
CA VAL A 40 13.35 -1.68 -2.21
C VAL A 40 12.70 -0.81 -1.15
N ARG A 41 13.16 0.45 -1.02
CA ARG A 41 12.66 1.39 -0.01
C ARG A 41 12.23 2.72 -0.60
N PHE A 42 11.12 3.25 -0.10
CA PHE A 42 10.65 4.61 -0.35
C PHE A 42 10.55 5.36 0.96
N GLU A 43 11.21 6.52 1.05
CA GLU A 43 11.28 7.26 2.30
C GLU A 43 11.16 8.78 2.13
N HIS A 44 10.44 9.46 3.03
CA HIS A 44 10.33 10.92 3.03
C HIS A 44 9.91 11.51 1.67
N MET A 45 8.84 10.97 1.09
CA MET A 45 8.24 11.47 -0.15
C MET A 45 6.72 11.26 -0.21
N THR A 46 6.05 11.93 -1.14
CA THR A 46 4.63 11.71 -1.44
C THR A 46 4.48 10.77 -2.64
N LEU A 47 3.64 9.75 -2.49
CA LEU A 47 3.19 8.85 -3.54
C LEU A 47 1.71 9.11 -3.81
N ARG A 48 1.36 9.67 -4.97
CA ARG A 48 0.02 10.22 -5.20
C ARG A 48 -0.66 9.72 -6.47
N ARG A 49 -1.93 9.38 -6.33
CA ARG A 49 -2.87 9.19 -7.44
C ARG A 49 -3.86 10.35 -7.49
N THR A 50 -3.90 11.06 -8.62
CA THR A 50 -4.82 12.19 -8.85
C THR A 50 -6.03 11.76 -9.68
N GLY A 51 -7.05 12.61 -9.81
CA GLY A 51 -8.29 12.25 -10.53
C GLY A 51 -9.19 11.30 -9.73
N THR A 52 -10.40 11.02 -10.23
CA THR A 52 -11.45 10.33 -9.45
C THR A 52 -11.92 9.02 -10.09
N PHE A 53 -11.22 8.53 -11.12
CA PHE A 53 -11.56 7.24 -11.71
C PHE A 53 -11.14 6.06 -10.81
N ASN A 54 -11.76 4.91 -11.06
CA ASN A 54 -11.62 3.73 -10.22
C ASN A 54 -10.23 3.06 -10.32
N PHE A 55 -9.52 3.21 -11.44
CA PHE A 55 -8.22 2.57 -11.66
C PHE A 55 -7.08 3.46 -11.18
N SER A 56 -6.81 3.37 -9.87
CA SER A 56 -6.02 4.39 -9.18
C SER A 56 -5.22 3.87 -7.97
N THR A 57 -4.79 2.62 -7.96
CA THR A 57 -3.90 2.10 -6.92
C THR A 57 -2.64 2.98 -6.78
N VAL A 58 -2.19 3.30 -5.56
CA VAL A 58 -0.89 3.98 -5.40
C VAL A 58 0.23 2.95 -5.59
N VAL A 59 0.29 1.93 -4.74
CA VAL A 59 1.26 0.85 -4.82
C VAL A 59 0.56 -0.47 -5.03
N GLN A 60 0.81 -1.10 -6.18
CA GLN A 60 0.40 -2.47 -6.46
C GLN A 60 1.56 -3.40 -6.16
N VAL A 61 1.30 -4.45 -5.40
CA VAL A 61 2.25 -5.53 -5.15
C VAL A 61 1.71 -6.79 -5.81
N GLU A 62 2.49 -7.36 -6.73
CA GLU A 62 2.08 -8.49 -7.56
C GLU A 62 3.21 -9.53 -7.63
N THR A 63 2.90 -10.76 -7.21
CA THR A 63 3.90 -11.82 -7.00
C THR A 63 3.93 -12.88 -8.09
N GLY A 64 3.25 -12.66 -9.23
CA GLY A 64 3.16 -13.49 -10.45
C GLY A 64 3.86 -14.85 -10.43
N CYS A 65 5.18 -14.86 -10.54
CA CYS A 65 6.01 -16.05 -10.34
C CYS A 65 7.26 -15.76 -9.49
N GLU A 66 7.38 -14.55 -8.97
CA GLU A 66 8.58 -14.06 -8.28
C GLU A 66 8.17 -13.35 -6.99
N ASP A 67 8.95 -13.57 -5.94
CA ASP A 67 8.66 -12.97 -4.65
C ASP A 67 9.00 -11.48 -4.63
N VAL A 68 8.21 -10.70 -3.90
CA VAL A 68 8.54 -9.33 -3.52
C VAL A 68 9.02 -9.34 -2.07
N ARG A 69 10.28 -9.02 -1.83
CA ARG A 69 10.93 -9.14 -0.52
C ARG A 69 11.43 -7.79 -0.02
N ASP A 70 11.28 -7.55 1.28
CA ASP A 70 11.67 -6.32 1.99
C ASP A 70 11.27 -5.03 1.25
N LEU A 71 10.02 -4.96 0.76
CA LEU A 71 9.45 -3.70 0.29
C LEU A 71 9.11 -2.85 1.52
N ARG A 72 9.77 -1.70 1.65
CA ARG A 72 9.53 -0.78 2.77
C ARG A 72 9.11 0.59 2.29
N ILE A 73 8.07 1.13 2.93
CA ILE A 73 7.59 2.49 2.70
C ILE A 73 7.52 3.17 4.06
N ALA A 74 8.38 4.17 4.29
CA ALA A 74 8.51 4.78 5.61
C ALA A 74 8.54 6.31 5.57
N HIS A 75 7.88 6.98 6.52
CA HIS A 75 7.83 8.46 6.56
C HIS A 75 7.32 9.10 5.27
N CYS A 76 6.43 8.39 4.56
CA CYS A 76 5.84 8.84 3.31
C CYS A 76 4.39 9.29 3.50
N GLU A 77 3.90 10.06 2.53
CA GLU A 77 2.48 10.36 2.37
C GLU A 77 1.94 9.60 1.17
N LEU A 78 0.88 8.81 1.35
CA LEU A 78 0.21 8.07 0.28
C LEU A 78 -1.19 8.64 0.11
N THR A 79 -1.50 9.13 -1.10
CA THR A 79 -2.80 9.78 -1.36
C THR A 79 -3.48 9.25 -2.61
N ASN A 80 -4.80 9.06 -2.54
CA ASN A 80 -5.62 8.69 -3.69
C ASN A 80 -7.03 9.28 -3.61
N ASN A 81 -7.49 9.99 -4.64
CA ASN A 81 -8.84 10.55 -4.67
C ASN A 81 -9.93 9.55 -5.10
N GLY A 82 -9.58 8.37 -5.65
CA GLY A 82 -10.53 7.32 -5.99
C GLY A 82 -10.97 6.52 -4.77
N THR A 83 -12.27 6.36 -4.53
CA THR A 83 -12.78 5.81 -3.26
C THR A 83 -13.73 4.61 -3.39
N ILE A 84 -14.08 4.22 -4.62
CA ILE A 84 -15.24 3.34 -4.86
C ILE A 84 -14.85 1.86 -5.04
N SER A 85 -13.65 1.57 -5.52
CA SER A 85 -13.25 0.21 -5.93
C SER A 85 -12.06 -0.31 -5.13
N ASN A 86 -11.90 -1.62 -4.96
CA ASN A 86 -10.72 -2.17 -4.28
C ASN A 86 -9.40 -1.74 -4.94
N ILE A 87 -9.40 -1.56 -6.26
CA ILE A 87 -8.25 -1.08 -7.06
C ILE A 87 -8.10 0.45 -7.07
N SER A 88 -8.81 1.14 -6.17
CA SER A 88 -8.54 2.51 -5.76
C SER A 88 -7.97 2.58 -4.34
N ALA A 89 -7.31 1.51 -3.87
CA ALA A 89 -6.61 1.49 -2.59
C ALA A 89 -5.29 2.28 -2.64
N LEU A 90 -4.73 2.61 -1.48
CA LEU A 90 -3.35 3.11 -1.43
C LEU A 90 -2.38 1.97 -1.69
N ILE A 91 -2.47 0.88 -0.92
CA ILE A 91 -1.75 -0.36 -1.19
C ILE A 91 -2.75 -1.43 -1.63
N TYR A 92 -2.47 -2.08 -2.76
CA TYR A 92 -3.24 -3.23 -3.25
C TYR A 92 -2.31 -4.40 -3.54
N HIS A 93 -2.54 -5.51 -2.85
CA HIS A 93 -1.89 -6.78 -3.11
C HIS A 93 -2.93 -7.84 -3.44
N PHE A 94 -2.64 -8.61 -4.49
CA PHE A 94 -3.33 -9.86 -4.81
C PHE A 94 -2.25 -10.88 -5.19
N ASN A 95 -2.23 -12.02 -4.49
CA ASN A 95 -1.26 -13.06 -4.75
C ASN A 95 -1.54 -13.75 -6.09
N SER A 96 -0.51 -13.95 -6.91
CA SER A 96 -0.61 -14.68 -8.18
C SER A 96 0.43 -15.80 -8.36
N GLY A 97 1.19 -16.16 -7.32
CA GLY A 97 2.08 -17.33 -7.34
C GLY A 97 3.33 -17.28 -6.46
N GLY A 98 3.78 -16.10 -6.03
CA GLY A 98 4.95 -15.89 -5.15
C GLY A 98 4.57 -15.29 -3.79
N SER A 99 5.56 -15.03 -2.93
CA SER A 99 5.38 -14.39 -1.63
C SER A 99 5.65 -12.88 -1.66
N ALA A 100 4.95 -12.09 -0.85
CA ALA A 100 5.17 -10.65 -0.71
C ALA A 100 5.45 -10.24 0.73
N SER A 101 6.41 -9.35 0.95
CA SER A 101 6.59 -8.70 2.24
C SER A 101 6.52 -7.18 2.12
N LEU A 102 5.65 -6.56 2.92
CA LEU A 102 5.51 -5.11 3.02
C LEU A 102 5.71 -4.65 4.47
N ASP A 103 6.58 -3.67 4.66
CA ASP A 103 6.68 -2.85 5.88
C ASP A 103 6.29 -1.40 5.60
N LEU A 104 5.16 -0.99 6.17
CA LEU A 104 4.62 0.36 6.08
C LEU A 104 4.75 1.05 7.44
N GLN A 105 5.62 2.07 7.52
CA GLN A 105 5.99 2.67 8.80
C GLN A 105 5.84 4.20 8.81
N ALA A 106 5.24 4.74 9.85
CA ALA A 106 5.20 6.19 10.09
C ALA A 106 4.69 7.00 8.88
N CYS A 107 3.71 6.44 8.16
CA CYS A 107 3.14 7.04 6.97
C CYS A 107 1.83 7.78 7.27
N LEU A 108 1.58 8.85 6.52
CA LEU A 108 0.25 9.43 6.37
C LEU A 108 -0.46 8.74 5.18
N LEU A 109 -1.64 8.21 5.43
CA LEU A 109 -2.47 7.49 4.47
C LEU A 109 -3.74 8.30 4.24
N GLU A 110 -3.89 8.99 3.12
CA GLU A 110 -5.01 9.91 2.87
C GLU A 110 -5.91 9.43 1.72
N ASN A 111 -7.22 9.38 1.96
CA ASN A 111 -8.23 8.94 0.97
C ASN A 111 -7.92 7.57 0.32
N GLY A 112 -8.56 7.20 -0.78
CA GLY A 112 -8.54 5.83 -1.28
C GLY A 112 -9.69 5.02 -0.71
N SER A 113 -10.03 3.92 -1.38
CA SER A 113 -11.03 2.97 -0.87
C SER A 113 -10.53 2.27 0.38
N TYR A 114 -9.35 1.65 0.30
CA TYR A 114 -8.64 1.03 1.42
C TYR A 114 -7.28 1.70 1.62
N PRO A 115 -6.82 1.93 2.86
CA PRO A 115 -5.40 2.20 3.12
C PRO A 115 -4.53 1.02 2.69
N VAL A 116 -4.94 -0.21 3.03
CA VAL A 116 -4.26 -1.44 2.59
C VAL A 116 -5.32 -2.51 2.30
N TYR A 117 -5.25 -3.07 1.10
CA TYR A 117 -5.94 -4.28 0.70
C TYR A 117 -4.88 -5.36 0.46
N TRP A 118 -4.82 -6.36 1.34
CA TRP A 118 -3.80 -7.39 1.34
C TRP A 118 -4.42 -8.77 1.21
N ASP A 119 -4.48 -9.29 -0.01
CA ASP A 119 -5.03 -10.61 -0.30
C ASP A 119 -3.90 -11.61 -0.50
N ALA A 120 -3.60 -12.36 0.56
CA ALA A 120 -2.43 -13.17 0.74
C ALA A 120 -2.72 -14.66 0.49
N ASN A 121 -3.07 -15.02 -0.75
CA ASN A 121 -3.31 -16.44 -1.08
C ASN A 121 -2.03 -17.33 -1.07
N GLY A 122 -0.87 -16.81 -0.65
CA GLY A 122 0.41 -17.53 -0.56
C GLY A 122 0.89 -17.74 0.89
N SER A 123 1.68 -18.78 1.13
CA SER A 123 2.12 -19.18 2.49
C SER A 123 3.24 -18.33 3.10
N GLY A 124 3.61 -17.20 2.48
CA GLY A 124 4.79 -16.40 2.86
C GLY A 124 4.56 -14.89 2.95
N ASP A 125 3.32 -14.42 2.84
CA ASP A 125 3.04 -12.99 2.68
C ASP A 125 3.07 -12.23 4.01
N THR A 126 4.14 -11.51 4.33
CA THR A 126 4.22 -10.77 5.60
C THR A 126 3.76 -9.33 5.45
N LEU A 127 2.95 -8.85 6.39
CA LEU A 127 2.48 -7.47 6.41
C LEU A 127 2.80 -6.81 7.76
N SER A 128 3.53 -5.70 7.74
CA SER A 128 3.78 -4.84 8.89
C SER A 128 3.26 -3.44 8.60
N ILE A 129 2.39 -2.92 9.47
CA ILE A 129 1.85 -1.57 9.41
C ILE A 129 2.03 -0.96 10.80
N THR A 130 2.95 0.00 10.91
CA THR A 130 3.30 0.59 12.21
C THR A 130 3.30 2.10 12.18
N GLN A 131 2.85 2.73 13.26
CA GLN A 131 2.94 4.19 13.45
C GLN A 131 2.27 5.00 12.34
N CYS A 132 1.35 4.40 11.58
CA CYS A 132 0.69 5.06 10.46
C CYS A 132 -0.55 5.83 10.92
N VAL A 133 -0.79 6.96 10.28
CA VAL A 133 -2.00 7.77 10.48
C VAL A 133 -2.83 7.69 9.21
N ARG A 134 -4.10 7.37 9.36
CA ARG A 134 -5.08 7.35 8.28
C ARG A 134 -6.06 8.50 8.45
N THR A 135 -6.24 9.27 7.38
CA THR A 135 -7.27 10.31 7.27
C THR A 135 -8.12 10.09 6.01
N GLY A 136 -9.45 10.22 6.15
CA GLY A 136 -10.39 10.09 5.03
C GLY A 136 -10.54 8.68 4.43
N GLY A 137 -11.13 8.63 3.23
CA GLY A 137 -11.50 7.40 2.52
C GLY A 137 -12.71 6.65 3.10
N VAL A 138 -12.88 5.39 2.68
CA VAL A 138 -14.15 4.65 2.87
C VAL A 138 -14.01 3.44 3.81
N PHE A 139 -13.02 2.59 3.58
CA PHE A 139 -12.83 1.32 4.29
C PHE A 139 -11.57 1.31 5.16
N GLY A 140 -11.54 0.39 6.13
CA GLY A 140 -10.36 0.11 6.97
C GLY A 140 -9.30 -0.72 6.25
N ILE A 141 -8.35 -1.28 6.99
CA ILE A 141 -7.38 -2.24 6.46
C ILE A 141 -8.07 -3.58 6.23
N ARG A 142 -7.93 -4.14 5.02
CA ARG A 142 -8.44 -5.48 4.69
C ARG A 142 -7.27 -6.44 4.49
N VAL A 143 -7.26 -7.52 5.25
CA VAL A 143 -6.32 -8.64 5.10
C VAL A 143 -7.13 -9.90 4.87
N LEU A 144 -6.79 -10.67 3.84
CA LEU A 144 -7.45 -11.93 3.49
C LEU A 144 -6.39 -13.01 3.37
N ASP A 145 -6.75 -14.23 3.79
CA ASP A 145 -6.01 -15.47 3.55
C ASP A 145 -4.55 -15.48 4.03
N ASN A 146 -4.15 -14.50 4.86
CA ASN A 146 -2.78 -14.36 5.28
C ASN A 146 -2.41 -15.35 6.40
N ASN A 147 -1.69 -16.39 6.04
CA ASN A 147 -1.17 -17.40 6.96
C ASN A 147 0.22 -17.06 7.53
N ALA A 148 0.76 -15.89 7.21
CA ALA A 148 2.05 -15.39 7.69
C ALA A 148 1.87 -14.17 8.63
N PRO A 149 2.93 -13.75 9.35
CA PRO A 149 2.83 -12.66 10.32
C PRO A 149 2.23 -11.37 9.75
N THR A 150 1.14 -10.93 10.38
CA THR A 150 0.55 -9.60 10.19
C THR A 150 0.70 -8.80 11.47
N THR A 151 1.37 -7.64 11.40
CA THR A 151 1.52 -6.71 12.52
C THR A 151 0.84 -5.40 12.17
N ILE A 152 -0.11 -4.96 13.01
CA ILE A 152 -0.69 -3.62 12.95
C ILE A 152 -0.53 -3.01 14.34
N ASN A 153 0.33 -1.99 14.48
CA ASN A 153 0.70 -1.47 15.80
C ASN A 153 0.90 0.05 15.81
N GLN A 154 0.46 0.71 16.88
CA GLN A 154 0.60 2.17 17.06
C GLN A 154 0.01 3.01 15.91
N CYS A 155 -0.98 2.50 15.19
CA CYS A 155 -1.64 3.22 14.11
C CYS A 155 -2.86 4.00 14.60
N GLN A 156 -3.06 5.21 14.08
CA GLN A 156 -4.32 5.95 14.22
C GLN A 156 -5.13 5.76 12.95
N LEU A 157 -6.17 4.93 13.00
CA LEU A 157 -6.98 4.58 11.84
C LEU A 157 -8.37 5.21 11.93
N ASP A 158 -8.59 6.35 11.27
CA ASP A 158 -9.92 6.96 11.19
C ASP A 158 -10.83 6.10 10.30
N VAL A 159 -11.59 5.19 10.90
CA VAL A 159 -12.54 4.33 10.19
C VAL A 159 -13.89 5.05 10.13
N THR A 160 -14.24 5.62 8.97
CA THR A 160 -15.51 6.34 8.75
C THR A 160 -16.70 5.40 8.47
N ASN A 161 -16.45 4.10 8.21
CA ASN A 161 -17.48 3.10 8.00
C ASN A 161 -17.14 1.78 8.72
N THR A 162 -18.03 1.31 9.60
CA THR A 162 -17.83 0.25 10.61
C THR A 162 -17.63 -1.17 10.07
N ASP A 163 -17.45 -1.38 8.77
CA ASP A 163 -17.14 -2.69 8.22
C ASP A 163 -15.64 -3.00 8.33
N ASN A 164 -15.30 -3.59 9.48
CA ASN A 164 -14.10 -4.37 9.77
C ASN A 164 -12.82 -3.56 9.98
N ALA A 165 -12.68 -3.01 11.19
CA ALA A 165 -11.39 -2.99 11.84
C ALA A 165 -10.87 -4.44 11.94
N VAL A 166 -9.86 -4.78 11.13
CA VAL A 166 -9.02 -5.98 11.27
C VAL A 166 -9.82 -7.29 11.32
N LEU A 167 -10.22 -7.82 10.17
CA LEU A 167 -10.50 -9.25 10.06
C LEU A 167 -9.17 -9.96 9.79
N VAL A 168 -8.49 -10.43 10.85
CA VAL A 168 -7.52 -11.52 10.69
C VAL A 168 -8.36 -12.79 10.71
N SER A 169 -8.78 -13.30 9.54
CA SER A 169 -9.20 -14.69 9.46
C SER A 169 -7.95 -15.55 9.49
N ALA A 170 -7.74 -16.22 10.62
CA ALA A 170 -6.83 -17.36 10.74
C ALA A 170 -7.45 -18.60 10.08
#